data_AF-C9SW04-F1
#
_entry.id   AF-C9SW04-F1
#
_cell.length_a   1.000
_cell.length_b   1.000
_cell.length_c   1.000
_cell.angle_alpha   90.00
_cell.angle_beta   90.00
_cell.angle_gamma   90.00
#
_symmetry.space_group_name_H-M   'P 1'
#
loop_
_entity.id
_entity.type
_entity.pdbx_description
1 polymer ?
#
loop_
_entity_poly.entity_id
_entity_poly.type
_entity_poly.pdbx_seq_one_letter_code
_entity_poly.pdbx_strand_id
1 'polypeptide(L)'
;MCGPDTSNRPRGGALAVLNPTDGLVKTEGQKMRGDLSFHTPGDPCSSTATHARWTWGEGHASSALGGLTFIIHKSGDMTRRREDCGLFHEFNFANGAVVQGGDALELVLNQPISLQVGDDGIIGRRISVMSGADNAWQNAVAEGIVGFNFAQPLSASL
;
A
#
# COMPACT_ATOMS: atom_id res chain seq x y z
N MET A 1 -21.80 -11.97 4.36
CA MET A 1 -22.51 -10.67 4.32
C MET A 1 -22.29 -10.02 5.68
N CYS A 2 -21.34 -9.09 5.79
CA CYS A 2 -21.09 -8.36 7.03
C CYS A 2 -22.15 -7.25 7.18
N GLY A 3 -22.67 -7.05 8.40
CA GLY A 3 -23.71 -6.06 8.69
C GLY A 3 -23.29 -4.61 8.44
N PRO A 4 -24.22 -3.65 8.59
CA PRO A 4 -23.94 -2.24 8.37
C PRO A 4 -22.81 -1.75 9.30
N ASP A 5 -21.87 -1.00 8.73
CA ASP A 5 -20.74 -0.42 9.45
C ASP A 5 -21.25 0.67 10.40
N THR A 6 -21.23 0.40 11.71
CA THR A 6 -21.68 1.32 12.76
C THR A 6 -20.57 2.27 13.23
N SER A 7 -19.43 2.30 12.53
CA SER A 7 -18.32 3.18 12.90
C SER A 7 -18.60 4.62 12.46
N ASN A 8 -18.76 5.52 13.44
CA ASN A 8 -18.81 6.97 13.21
C ASN A 8 -17.41 7.60 13.01
N ARG A 9 -16.34 6.80 12.98
CA ARG A 9 -14.99 7.33 12.76
C ARG A 9 -14.84 7.66 11.28
N PRO A 10 -14.43 8.88 10.92
CA PRO A 10 -14.13 9.19 9.54
C PRO A 10 -13.07 8.20 9.05
N ARG A 11 -13.41 7.48 7.97
CA ARG A 11 -12.40 6.76 7.19
C ARG A 11 -11.35 7.80 6.81
N GLY A 12 -10.08 7.45 6.91
CA GLY A 12 -8.95 8.31 6.57
C GLY A 12 -8.22 7.83 5.31
N GLY A 13 -8.84 6.91 4.57
CA GLY A 13 -8.26 6.24 3.43
C GLY A 13 -8.19 4.72 3.58
N ALA A 14 -7.19 4.12 2.95
CA ALA A 14 -6.83 2.71 3.09
C ALA A 14 -5.36 2.57 3.49
N LEU A 15 -5.01 1.43 4.09
CA LEU A 15 -3.65 1.12 4.56
C LEU A 15 -3.32 -0.33 4.24
N ALA A 16 -2.12 -0.57 3.71
CA ALA A 16 -1.52 -1.89 3.66
C ALA A 16 -0.23 -1.88 4.48
N VAL A 17 -0.16 -2.76 5.48
CA VAL A 17 1.08 -3.04 6.20
C VAL A 17 1.86 -4.07 5.38
N LEU A 18 2.99 -3.67 4.82
CA LEU A 18 3.84 -4.52 4.00
C LEU A 18 4.91 -5.18 4.87
N ASN A 19 4.94 -6.51 4.84
CA ASN A 19 5.95 -7.30 5.53
C ASN A 19 6.81 -8.05 4.51
N PRO A 20 8.09 -8.32 4.84
CA PRO A 20 8.97 -9.10 3.98
C PRO A 20 8.38 -10.46 3.63
N THR A 21 8.60 -10.94 2.41
CA THR A 21 8.23 -12.32 2.05
C THR A 21 9.37 -13.27 2.41
N ASP A 22 9.04 -14.51 2.79
CA ASP A 22 10.02 -15.58 3.03
C ASP A 22 10.58 -16.19 1.72
N GLY A 23 10.58 -15.42 0.62
CA GLY A 23 10.99 -15.88 -0.70
C GLY A 23 12.42 -16.42 -0.76
N LEU A 24 12.65 -17.37 -1.69
CA LEU A 24 13.91 -18.08 -1.91
C LEU A 24 15.11 -17.18 -2.23
N VAL A 25 14.88 -15.95 -2.71
CA VAL A 25 15.95 -14.99 -3.01
C VAL A 25 16.22 -14.17 -1.75
N LYS A 26 17.08 -14.71 -0.88
CA LYS A 26 17.76 -13.94 0.15
C LYS A 26 18.83 -13.08 -0.52
N THR A 27 18.44 -12.01 -1.21
CA THR A 27 19.36 -10.89 -1.35
C THR A 27 19.52 -10.32 0.06
N GLU A 28 20.63 -10.67 0.70
CA GLU A 28 21.04 -10.09 1.98
C GLU A 28 20.97 -8.56 1.83
N GLY A 29 20.00 -7.92 2.51
CA GLY A 29 19.93 -6.46 2.60
C GLY A 29 18.60 -5.78 2.25
N GLN A 30 17.59 -6.47 1.69
CA GLN A 30 16.31 -5.80 1.32
C GLN A 30 15.07 -6.45 1.93
N LYS A 31 15.09 -6.65 3.26
CA LYS A 31 13.83 -6.88 3.99
C LYS A 31 13.05 -5.57 4.02
N MET A 32 12.12 -5.43 3.08
CA MET A 32 11.28 -4.23 2.99
C MET A 32 10.10 -4.36 3.95
N ARG A 33 9.99 -3.39 4.86
CA ARG A 33 8.88 -3.26 5.79
C ARG A 33 8.43 -1.82 5.84
N GLY A 34 7.11 -1.62 5.86
CA GLY A 34 6.54 -0.29 5.99
C GLY A 34 5.07 -0.27 5.69
N ASP A 35 4.53 0.93 5.79
CA ASP A 35 3.12 1.22 5.67
C ASP A 35 2.88 1.93 4.35
N LEU A 36 1.92 1.41 3.58
CA LEU A 36 1.46 2.05 2.36
C LEU A 36 0.02 2.53 2.56
N SER A 37 -0.16 3.84 2.63
CA SER A 37 -1.47 4.46 2.79
C SER A 37 -1.97 5.04 1.47
N PHE A 38 -3.28 4.92 1.22
CA PHE A 38 -3.97 5.50 0.08
C PHE A 38 -4.99 6.51 0.60
N HIS A 39 -4.91 7.76 0.16
CA HIS A 39 -5.77 8.82 0.67
C HIS A 39 -5.98 9.96 -0.34
N THR A 40 -6.86 10.89 0.00
CA THR A 40 -7.06 12.14 -0.73
C THR A 40 -6.77 13.31 0.21
N PRO A 41 -5.71 14.09 -0.03
CA PRO A 41 -5.36 15.24 0.81
C PRO A 41 -6.52 16.22 0.94
N GLY A 42 -6.81 16.64 2.17
CA GLY A 42 -7.91 17.58 2.47
C GLY A 42 -9.31 16.94 2.51
N ASP A 43 -9.46 15.68 2.11
CA ASP A 43 -10.73 14.96 2.14
C ASP A 43 -10.56 13.56 2.79
N PRO A 44 -10.56 13.47 4.12
CA PRO A 44 -10.37 12.19 4.80
C PRO A 44 -11.50 11.21 4.46
N CYS A 45 -12.74 11.68 4.31
CA CYS A 45 -13.92 10.87 4.05
C CYS A 45 -14.06 10.42 2.60
N SER A 46 -13.08 10.72 1.73
CA SER A 46 -13.14 10.41 0.32
C SER A 46 -13.31 8.91 0.07
N SER A 47 -14.19 8.56 -0.87
CA SER A 47 -14.35 7.18 -1.33
C SER A 47 -13.30 6.77 -2.37
N THR A 48 -12.44 7.70 -2.78
CA THR A 48 -11.33 7.46 -3.71
C THR A 48 -10.03 8.01 -3.13
N ALA A 49 -8.91 7.38 -3.48
CA ALA A 49 -7.58 7.88 -3.19
C ALA A 49 -6.96 8.49 -4.44
N THR A 50 -6.39 9.67 -4.27
CA THR A 50 -5.60 10.35 -5.31
C THR A 50 -4.10 10.28 -5.04
N HIS A 51 -3.71 9.89 -3.82
CA HIS A 51 -2.33 9.81 -3.38
C HIS A 51 -2.04 8.46 -2.73
N ALA A 52 -0.82 7.98 -2.92
CA ALA A 52 -0.24 6.89 -2.16
C ALA A 52 0.96 7.41 -1.37
N ARG A 53 1.07 7.04 -0.09
CA ARG A 53 2.18 7.41 0.77
C ARG A 53 2.81 6.19 1.38
N TRP A 54 4.11 6.04 1.13
CA TRP A 54 4.96 5.05 1.77
C TRP A 54 5.60 5.64 3.03
N THR A 55 5.53 4.92 4.13
CA THR A 55 6.23 5.24 5.39
C THR A 55 7.09 4.03 5.76
N TRP A 56 8.38 4.25 6.00
CA TRP A 56 9.30 3.17 6.36
C TRP A 56 8.99 2.63 7.76
N GLY A 57 9.15 1.31 7.97
CA GLY A 57 9.02 0.72 9.31
C GLY A 57 10.15 1.14 10.25
N GLU A 58 9.88 1.11 11.57
CA GLU A 58 10.87 1.45 12.59
C GLU A 58 12.20 0.70 12.41
N GLY A 59 13.33 1.42 12.51
CA GLY A 59 14.67 0.86 12.41
C GLY A 59 15.19 0.61 11.00
N HIS A 60 14.41 0.93 9.96
CA HIS A 60 14.88 0.88 8.57
C HIS A 60 15.29 2.27 8.08
N ALA A 61 16.56 2.41 7.68
CA ALA A 61 17.02 3.58 6.95
C ALA A 61 16.21 3.72 5.64
N SER A 62 15.99 4.96 5.18
CA SER A 62 15.31 5.29 3.93
C SER A 62 15.97 4.62 2.72
N SER A 63 15.62 3.36 2.49
CA SER A 63 16.07 2.63 1.32
C SER A 63 15.34 3.20 0.12
N ALA A 64 16.09 3.58 -0.92
CA ALA A 64 15.52 4.10 -2.15
C ALA A 64 14.52 3.08 -2.72
N LEU A 65 13.27 3.52 -2.96
CA LEU A 65 12.25 2.73 -3.65
C LEU A 65 12.52 2.62 -5.17
N GLY A 66 13.68 3.09 -5.64
CA GLY A 66 14.09 3.03 -7.04
C GLY A 66 14.14 1.58 -7.52
N GLY A 67 13.48 1.31 -8.65
CA GLY A 67 13.41 -0.03 -9.24
C GLY A 67 12.40 -0.97 -8.57
N LEU A 68 11.61 -0.48 -7.59
CA LEU A 68 10.51 -1.24 -7.01
C LEU A 68 9.19 -0.92 -7.68
N THR A 69 8.40 -1.97 -7.93
CA THR A 69 7.05 -1.85 -8.50
C THR A 69 6.03 -2.36 -7.49
N PHE A 70 4.99 -1.57 -7.24
CA PHE A 70 3.89 -1.92 -6.37
C PHE A 70 2.73 -2.42 -7.23
N ILE A 71 2.29 -3.65 -6.96
CA ILE A 71 1.23 -4.31 -7.70
C ILE A 71 0.08 -4.59 -6.74
N ILE A 72 -1.07 -3.96 -6.97
CA ILE A 72 -2.34 -4.36 -6.36
C ILE A 72 -2.94 -5.47 -7.22
N HIS A 73 -3.24 -6.61 -6.61
CA HIS A 73 -3.76 -7.79 -7.30
C HIS A 73 -5.29 -7.79 -7.32
N LYS A 74 -5.91 -8.55 -8.23
CA LYS A 74 -7.38 -8.71 -8.25
C LYS A 74 -7.90 -9.48 -7.04
N SER A 75 -7.13 -10.44 -6.54
CA SER A 75 -7.46 -11.27 -5.38
C SER A 75 -6.68 -10.86 -4.13
N GLY A 76 -7.32 -10.93 -2.97
CA GLY A 76 -6.68 -10.86 -1.64
C GLY A 76 -6.13 -12.19 -1.11
N ASP A 77 -6.27 -13.27 -1.88
CA ASP A 77 -5.88 -14.60 -1.43
C ASP A 77 -4.35 -14.76 -1.39
N MET A 78 -3.81 -14.77 -0.17
CA MET A 78 -2.38 -14.97 0.10
C MET A 78 -1.94 -16.43 -0.03
N THR A 79 -2.88 -17.39 -0.10
CA THR A 79 -2.56 -18.82 -0.24
C THR A 79 -2.24 -19.20 -1.69
N ARG A 80 -2.63 -18.34 -2.64
CA ARG A 80 -2.36 -18.51 -4.07
C ARG A 80 -1.04 -17.84 -4.46
N ARG A 81 -0.47 -18.30 -5.56
CA ARG A 81 0.69 -17.62 -6.17
C ARG A 81 0.26 -16.26 -6.70
N ARG A 82 1.20 -15.32 -6.74
CA ARG A 82 0.95 -13.91 -7.12
C ARG A 82 0.46 -13.81 -8.55
N GLU A 83 1.10 -14.58 -9.44
CA GLU A 83 0.73 -14.69 -10.85
C GLU A 83 -0.74 -15.07 -11.04
N ASP A 84 -1.28 -15.90 -10.14
CA ASP A 84 -2.65 -16.39 -10.20
C ASP A 84 -3.65 -15.38 -9.61
N CYS A 85 -3.20 -14.35 -8.90
CA CYS A 85 -4.04 -13.33 -8.28
C CYS A 85 -4.41 -12.18 -9.24
N GLY A 86 -3.73 -12.08 -10.40
CA GLY A 86 -4.02 -11.15 -11.49
C GLY A 86 -3.68 -9.69 -11.18
N LEU A 87 -3.29 -8.92 -12.19
CA LEU A 87 -2.99 -7.49 -12.07
C LEU A 87 -4.27 -6.65 -11.95
N PHE A 88 -4.32 -5.74 -10.98
CA PHE A 88 -5.39 -4.74 -10.85
C PHE A 88 -4.89 -3.30 -11.00
N HIS A 89 -3.90 -2.89 -10.20
CA HIS A 89 -3.20 -1.62 -10.37
C HIS A 89 -1.70 -1.82 -10.25
N GLU A 90 -0.94 -0.99 -10.95
CA GLU A 90 0.51 -0.95 -10.91
C GLU A 90 0.98 0.50 -10.78
N PHE A 91 1.96 0.73 -9.91
CA PHE A 91 2.62 2.02 -9.78
C PHE A 91 4.01 1.85 -9.16
N ASN A 92 4.81 2.91 -9.24
CA ASN A 92 6.10 3.00 -8.56
C ASN A 92 6.28 4.43 -8.05
N PHE A 93 7.24 4.61 -7.14
CA PHE A 93 7.52 5.90 -6.54
C PHE A 93 8.67 6.65 -7.23
N ALA A 94 8.94 6.40 -8.52
CA ALA A 94 10.04 7.07 -9.24
C ALA A 94 9.88 8.61 -9.24
N ASN A 95 8.63 9.09 -9.25
CA ASN A 95 8.29 10.52 -9.20
C ASN A 95 7.67 10.93 -7.86
N GLY A 96 7.93 10.17 -6.78
CA GLY A 96 7.45 10.50 -5.44
C GLY A 96 8.19 11.69 -4.84
N ALA A 97 7.48 12.52 -4.07
CA ALA A 97 8.03 13.60 -3.29
C ALA A 97 8.32 13.14 -1.85
N VAL A 98 9.49 13.48 -1.33
CA VAL A 98 9.83 13.23 0.08
C VAL A 98 9.01 14.18 0.96
N VAL A 99 8.32 13.64 1.96
CA VAL A 99 7.46 14.38 2.88
C VAL A 99 7.79 14.02 4.33
N GLN A 100 7.17 14.70 5.30
CA GLN A 100 7.35 14.45 6.73
C GLN A 100 8.82 14.45 7.18
N GLY A 101 9.62 15.39 6.66
CA GLY A 101 11.03 15.52 7.06
C GLY A 101 11.95 14.40 6.58
N GLY A 102 11.50 13.52 5.68
CA GLY A 102 12.29 12.38 5.20
C GLY A 102 11.68 11.02 5.51
N ASP A 103 10.68 10.98 6.39
CA ASP A 103 10.13 9.73 6.94
C ASP A 103 9.02 9.12 6.07
N ALA A 104 8.58 9.83 5.03
CA ALA A 104 7.63 9.29 4.07
C ALA A 104 7.90 9.77 2.63
N LEU A 105 7.41 8.98 1.68
CA LEU A 105 7.40 9.31 0.26
C LEU A 105 5.96 9.34 -0.24
N GLU A 106 5.59 10.44 -0.89
CA GLU A 106 4.25 10.70 -1.38
C GLU A 106 4.22 10.70 -2.90
N LEU A 107 3.28 9.96 -3.47
CA LEU A 107 3.06 9.84 -4.91
C LEU A 107 1.65 10.30 -5.25
N VAL A 108 1.54 11.19 -6.22
CA VAL A 108 0.26 11.48 -6.88
C VAL A 108 -0.05 10.32 -7.83
N LEU A 109 -1.20 9.69 -7.64
CA LEU A 109 -1.63 8.59 -8.50
C LEU A 109 -2.06 9.14 -9.86
N ASN A 110 -1.67 8.44 -10.94
CA ASN A 110 -2.07 8.81 -12.30
C ASN A 110 -3.59 8.83 -12.50
N GLN A 111 -4.30 7.99 -11.74
CA GLN A 111 -5.76 7.92 -11.72
C GLN A 111 -6.25 7.71 -10.29
N PRO A 112 -7.39 8.30 -9.91
CA PRO A 112 -8.01 8.01 -8.62
C PRO A 112 -8.36 6.53 -8.48
N ILE A 113 -8.09 5.95 -7.31
CA ILE A 113 -8.37 4.54 -7.01
C ILE A 113 -9.53 4.45 -6.03
N SER A 114 -10.50 3.56 -6.29
CA SER A 114 -11.66 3.37 -5.40
C SER A 114 -11.27 2.69 -4.09
N LEU A 115 -11.74 3.22 -2.97
CA LEU A 115 -11.50 2.73 -1.61
C LEU A 115 -12.66 1.88 -1.07
N GLN A 116 -13.46 1.27 -1.95
CA GLN A 116 -14.51 0.33 -1.55
C GLN A 116 -14.00 -1.11 -1.42
N VAL A 117 -14.85 -1.99 -0.89
CA VAL A 117 -14.65 -3.44 -0.89
C VAL A 117 -15.26 -4.01 -2.16
N GLY A 118 -14.56 -4.92 -2.84
CA GLY A 118 -15.07 -5.59 -4.05
C GLY A 118 -15.06 -4.70 -5.30
N ASP A 119 -15.63 -5.21 -6.39
CA ASP A 119 -15.77 -4.53 -7.70
C ASP A 119 -14.48 -3.85 -8.19
N ASP A 120 -14.46 -2.52 -8.18
CA ASP A 120 -13.33 -1.69 -8.59
C ASP A 120 -12.51 -1.14 -7.39
N GLY A 121 -12.83 -1.57 -6.17
CA GLY A 121 -12.21 -1.12 -4.93
C GLY A 121 -10.99 -1.94 -4.51
N ILE A 122 -10.02 -1.28 -3.87
CA ILE A 122 -8.78 -1.94 -3.44
C ILE A 122 -8.85 -2.62 -2.06
N ILE A 123 -9.88 -2.36 -1.25
CA ILE A 123 -9.95 -2.93 0.10
C ILE A 123 -10.18 -4.44 0.04
N GLY A 124 -9.39 -5.17 0.82
CA GLY A 124 -9.35 -6.62 0.85
C GLY A 124 -8.45 -7.24 -0.22
N ARG A 125 -7.78 -6.42 -1.06
CA ARG A 125 -6.86 -6.93 -2.08
C ARG A 125 -5.45 -7.08 -1.57
N ARG A 126 -4.74 -8.03 -2.16
CA ARG A 126 -3.31 -8.23 -1.97
C ARG A 126 -2.56 -7.13 -2.67
N ILE A 127 -1.48 -6.71 -2.04
CA ILE A 127 -0.47 -5.88 -2.65
C ILE A 127 0.90 -6.55 -2.50
N SER A 128 1.68 -6.52 -3.57
CA SER A 128 3.05 -7.02 -3.58
C SER A 128 3.99 -5.94 -4.06
N VAL A 129 5.18 -5.89 -3.46
CA VAL A 129 6.29 -5.06 -3.93
C VAL A 129 7.30 -5.95 -4.62
N MET A 130 7.59 -5.63 -5.87
CA MET A 130 8.45 -6.43 -6.75
C MET A 130 9.78 -5.71 -6.99
N SER A 131 10.89 -6.44 -6.90
CA SER A 131 12.22 -5.94 -7.26
C SER A 131 12.56 -6.24 -8.71
N GLY A 132 12.97 -5.21 -9.45
CA GLY A 132 13.31 -5.29 -10.88
C GLY A 132 14.67 -5.92 -11.14
N ALA A 133 14.73 -7.24 -11.21
CA ALA A 133 15.83 -8.00 -11.82
C ALA A 133 15.30 -9.37 -12.27
N ASP A 134 14.70 -9.41 -13.47
CA ASP A 134 14.17 -10.60 -14.16
C ASP A 134 13.07 -11.42 -13.45
N ASN A 135 12.02 -11.79 -14.18
CA ASN A 135 10.79 -12.44 -13.65
C ASN A 135 10.12 -11.65 -12.53
N ALA A 136 9.61 -10.46 -12.88
CA ALA A 136 8.98 -9.49 -11.96
C ALA A 136 7.92 -10.07 -11.02
N TRP A 137 7.31 -11.22 -11.30
CA TRP A 137 6.31 -11.87 -10.44
C TRP A 137 6.88 -12.79 -9.36
N GLN A 138 8.12 -13.24 -9.50
CA GLN A 138 8.78 -14.16 -8.57
C GLN A 138 9.60 -13.43 -7.49
N ASN A 139 9.97 -12.17 -7.73
CA ASN A 139 10.85 -11.38 -6.85
C ASN A 139 10.07 -10.42 -5.94
N ALA A 140 9.06 -10.94 -5.24
CA ALA A 140 8.34 -10.14 -4.26
C ALA A 140 9.20 -9.92 -3.01
N VAL A 141 9.52 -8.66 -2.71
CA VAL A 141 10.30 -8.31 -1.51
C VAL A 141 9.41 -8.08 -0.29
N ALA A 142 8.15 -7.67 -0.51
CA ALA A 142 7.19 -7.49 0.57
C ALA A 142 5.74 -7.64 0.09
N GLU A 143 4.84 -8.00 1.00
CA GLU A 143 3.41 -8.17 0.72
C GLU A 143 2.53 -7.74 1.89
N GLY A 144 1.29 -7.43 1.56
CA GLY A 144 0.26 -7.13 2.54
C GLY A 144 -1.14 -7.16 1.94
N ILE A 145 -2.13 -6.89 2.80
CA ILE A 145 -3.54 -6.74 2.41
C ILE A 145 -3.94 -5.30 2.67
N VAL A 146 -4.63 -4.70 1.71
CA VAL A 146 -5.20 -3.36 1.86
C VAL A 146 -6.42 -3.43 2.77
N GLY A 147 -6.37 -2.75 3.91
CA GLY A 147 -7.46 -2.57 4.85
C GLY A 147 -7.98 -1.14 4.91
N PHE A 148 -9.05 -0.92 5.66
CA PHE A 148 -9.50 0.42 6.01
C PHE A 148 -8.46 1.13 6.87
N ASN A 149 -8.21 2.41 6.60
CA ASN A 149 -7.52 3.28 7.51
C ASN A 149 -8.53 4.25 8.13
N PHE A 150 -8.43 4.49 9.43
CA PHE A 150 -9.26 5.49 10.10
C PHE A 150 -8.39 6.70 10.40
N ALA A 151 -8.89 7.89 10.08
CA ALA A 151 -8.21 9.09 10.52
C ALA A 151 -8.17 9.07 12.05
N GLN A 152 -7.00 9.29 12.64
CA GLN A 152 -6.96 9.59 14.07
C GLN A 152 -7.81 10.85 14.28
N PRO A 153 -8.71 10.88 15.28
CA PRO A 153 -9.37 12.12 15.64
C PRO A 153 -8.27 13.14 15.89
N LEU A 154 -8.38 14.33 15.27
CA LEU A 154 -7.54 15.46 15.65
C LEU A 154 -7.66 15.58 17.16
N SER A 155 -6.60 15.21 17.89
CA SER A 155 -6.55 15.52 19.30
C SER A 155 -6.66 17.04 19.36
N ALA A 156 -7.80 17.53 19.85
CA ALA A 156 -7.92 18.93 20.19
C ALA A 156 -6.85 19.19 21.25
N SER A 157 -5.73 19.75 20.81
CA SER A 157 -4.74 20.32 21.71
C SER A 157 -5.45 21.45 22.44
N LEU A 158 -5.85 21.17 23.68
CA LEU A 158 -6.29 22.19 24.65
C LEU A 158 -5.06 22.97 25.14
#